data_AF-A0A974N9Z0-F1
#
_entry.id   AF-A0A974N9Z0-F1
#
_cell.length_a   1.000
_cell.length_b   1.000
_cell.length_c   1.000
_cell.angle_alpha   90.00
_cell.angle_beta   90.00
_cell.angle_gamma   90.00
#
_symmetry.space_group_name_H-M   'P 1'
#
loop_
_entity.id
_entity.type
_entity.pdbx_description
1 polymer ?
#
loop_
_entity_poly.entity_id
_entity_poly.type
_entity_poly.pdbx_seq_one_letter_code
_entity_poly.pdbx_strand_id
1 'polypeptide(L)' 'MGSSDPLAARAAELHTRALEADALAARYRSERDALIWRLRADEPGRWSYTALARALGCSRELIAQIVRRAQ' A
#
# COMPACT_ATOMS: atom_id res chain seq x y z
N MET A 1 31.38 30.06 -2.48
CA MET A 1 31.41 28.73 -3.12
C MET A 1 31.41 27.69 -2.01
N GLY A 2 30.25 27.14 -1.65
CA GLY A 2 30.19 25.99 -0.75
C GLY A 2 30.17 24.74 -1.62
N SER A 3 31.25 23.95 -1.62
CA SER A 3 31.22 22.65 -2.28
C SER A 3 30.25 21.78 -1.49
N SER A 4 29.02 21.63 -1.98
CA SER A 4 28.07 20.67 -1.41
C SER A 4 28.72 19.30 -1.50
N ASP A 5 28.84 18.62 -0.37
CA ASP A 5 29.42 17.28 -0.29
C ASP A 5 28.69 16.37 -1.29
N PRO A 6 29.38 15.75 -2.26
CA PRO A 6 28.73 14.90 -3.27
C PRO A 6 27.94 13.73 -2.68
N LEU A 7 28.36 13.20 -1.52
CA LEU A 7 27.63 12.14 -0.82
C LEU A 7 26.35 12.69 -0.19
N ALA A 8 26.41 13.88 0.39
CA ALA A 8 25.21 14.54 0.94
C ALA A 8 24.19 14.86 -0.16
N ALA A 9 24.65 15.35 -1.32
CA ALA A 9 23.79 15.60 -2.48
C ALA A 9 23.12 14.31 -2.98
N ARG A 10 23.89 13.21 -3.06
CA ARG A 10 23.37 11.90 -3.45
C ARG A 10 22.37 11.34 -2.45
N ALA A 11 22.64 11.49 -1.14
CA ALA A 11 21.72 11.07 -0.10
C ALA A 11 20.39 11.82 -0.17
N ALA A 12 20.43 13.14 -0.40
CA ALA A 12 19.24 13.96 -0.59
C ALA A 12 18.41 13.51 -1.81
N GLU A 13 19.06 13.25 -2.95
CA GLU A 13 18.40 12.75 -4.16
C GLU A 13 17.68 11.41 -3.91
N LEU A 14 18.36 10.46 -3.26
CA LEU A 14 17.79 9.16 -2.95
C LEU A 14 16.62 9.26 -1.96
N HIS A 15 16.72 10.17 -0.99
CA HIS A 15 15.63 10.43 -0.05
C HIS A 15 14.39 10.96 -0.77
N THR A 16 14.53 11.93 -1.67
CA THR A 16 13.41 12.44 -2.47
C THR A 16 12.76 11.33 -3.29
N ARG A 17 13.56 10.48 -3.96
CA ARG A 17 13.02 9.34 -4.73
C ARG A 17 12.29 8.33 -3.87
N ALA A 18 12.79 8.06 -2.66
CA ALA A 18 12.11 7.18 -1.72
C ALA A 18 10.75 7.77 -1.30
N LEU A 19 10.68 9.07 -1.01
CA LEU A 19 9.42 9.75 -0.68
C LEU A 19 8.41 9.68 -1.83
N GLU A 20 8.86 9.87 -3.07
CA GLU A 20 8.01 9.76 -4.26
C GLU A 20 7.47 8.33 -4.45
N ALA A 21 8.34 7.32 -4.27
CA ALA A 21 7.95 5.92 -4.33
C ALA A 21 6.96 5.54 -3.22
N ASP A 22 7.20 6.04 -2.00
CA ASP A 22 6.32 5.82 -0.85
C ASP A 22 4.95 6.47 -1.05
N ALA A 23 4.91 7.68 -1.61
CA ALA A 23 3.67 8.37 -1.94
C ALA A 23 2.87 7.58 -3.00
N LEU A 24 3.54 7.07 -4.03
CA LEU A 24 2.89 6.24 -5.05
C LEU A 24 2.39 4.92 -4.46
N ALA A 25 3.20 4.24 -3.64
CA ALA A 25 2.80 3.03 -2.95
C ALA A 25 1.63 3.26 -1.98
N ALA A 26 1.56 4.42 -1.32
CA ALA A 26 0.43 4.80 -0.48
C ALA A 26 -0.86 4.96 -1.30
N ARG A 27 -0.79 5.57 -2.49
CA ARG A 27 -1.95 5.68 -3.40
C ARG A 27 -2.45 4.31 -3.84
N TYR A 28 -1.55 3.42 -4.27
CA TYR A 28 -1.94 2.06 -4.66
C TYR A 28 -2.54 1.26 -3.52
N ARG A 29 -2.00 1.39 -2.30
CA ARG A 29 -2.59 0.75 -1.12
C ARG A 29 -3.98 1.29 -0.83
N SER A 30 -4.18 2.59 -0.90
CA SER A 30 -5.49 3.21 -0.68
C SER A 30 -6.54 2.71 -1.68
N GLU A 31 -6.19 2.66 -2.97
CA GLU A 31 -7.09 2.16 -4.01
C GLU A 31 -7.40 0.68 -3.85
N ARG A 32 -6.37 -0.16 -3.61
CA ARG A 32 -6.55 -1.58 -3.31
C ARG A 32 -7.46 -1.80 -2.11
N ASP A 33 -7.25 -1.06 -1.05
CA ASP A 33 -7.99 -1.22 0.21
C ASP A 33 -9.48 -0.87 0.02
N ALA A 34 -9.78 0.18 -0.76
CA ALA A 34 -11.14 0.53 -1.15
C ALA A 34 -11.82 -0.56 -1.99
N LEU A 35 -11.09 -1.17 -2.94
CA LEU A 35 -11.60 -2.28 -3.74
C LEU A 35 -11.89 -3.53 -2.87
N ILE A 36 -10.98 -3.88 -1.96
CA ILE A 36 -11.17 -5.01 -1.03
C ILE A 36 -12.41 -4.80 -0.16
N TRP A 37 -12.58 -3.59 0.36
CA TRP A 37 -13.76 -3.25 1.15
C TRP A 37 -15.05 -3.39 0.32
N ARG A 38 -15.06 -2.85 -0.90
CA ARG A 38 -16.22 -2.95 -1.80
C ARG A 38 -16.57 -4.39 -2.15
N LEU A 39 -15.58 -5.23 -2.49
CA LEU A 39 -15.79 -6.65 -2.74
C LEU A 39 -16.43 -7.36 -1.53
N ARG A 40 -16.01 -7.00 -0.31
CA ARG A 40 -16.58 -7.55 0.93
C ARG A 40 -18.00 -7.05 1.20
N ALA A 41 -18.29 -5.80 0.91
CA ALA A 41 -19.61 -5.20 1.11
C ALA A 41 -20.63 -5.77 0.11
N ASP A 42 -20.25 -5.90 -1.16
CA ASP A 42 -21.15 -6.28 -2.24
C ASP A 42 -21.47 -7.79 -2.24
N GLU A 43 -20.48 -8.67 -2.01
CA GLU A 43 -20.70 -10.13 -2.00
C GLU A 43 -19.96 -10.83 -0.82
N PRO A 44 -20.38 -10.62 0.44
CA PRO A 44 -19.66 -11.12 1.62
C PRO A 44 -19.56 -12.66 1.67
N GLY A 45 -20.51 -13.38 1.06
CA GLY A 45 -20.51 -14.85 1.00
C GLY A 45 -19.51 -15.42 -0.03
N ARG A 46 -19.30 -14.72 -1.14
CA ARG A 46 -18.33 -15.09 -2.18
C ARG A 46 -16.92 -14.68 -1.78
N TRP A 47 -16.77 -13.45 -1.29
CA TRP A 47 -15.50 -12.87 -0.90
C TRP A 47 -15.26 -13.06 0.60
N SER A 48 -14.92 -14.29 1.01
CA SER A 48 -14.37 -14.53 2.34
C SER A 48 -12.94 -13.97 2.45
N TYR A 49 -12.44 -13.76 3.68
CA TYR A 49 -11.05 -13.30 3.89
C TYR A 49 -10.02 -14.22 3.23
N THR A 50 -10.24 -15.54 3.27
CA THR A 50 -9.36 -16.53 2.62
C THR A 50 -9.46 -16.46 1.10
N ALA A 51 -10.65 -16.26 0.52
CA ALA A 51 -10.82 -16.14 -0.92
C ALA A 51 -10.09 -14.92 -1.48
N LEU A 52 -10.20 -13.77 -0.80
CA LEU A 52 -9.50 -12.53 -1.17
C LEU A 52 -7.98 -12.68 -1.06
N ALA A 53 -7.50 -13.24 0.06
CA ALA A 53 -6.08 -13.49 0.28
C ALA A 53 -5.48 -14.36 -0.84
N ARG A 54 -6.18 -15.43 -1.23
CA ARG A 54 -5.76 -16.31 -2.32
C ARG A 54 -5.77 -15.61 -3.68
N ALA A 55 -6.82 -14.85 -3.99
CA ALA A 55 -6.94 -14.15 -5.26
C ALA A 55 -5.88 -13.05 -5.43
N LEU A 56 -5.51 -12.37 -4.35
CA LEU A 56 -4.57 -11.25 -4.36
C LEU A 56 -3.13 -11.67 -4.07
N GLY A 57 -2.89 -12.94 -3.73
CA GLY A 57 -1.55 -13.44 -3.39
C GLY A 57 -0.98 -12.82 -2.11
N CYS A 58 -1.83 -12.51 -1.13
CA CYS A 58 -1.42 -11.89 0.12
C CYS A 58 -1.92 -12.66 1.36
N SER A 59 -1.52 -12.23 2.55
CA SER A 59 -1.94 -12.88 3.78
C SER A 59 -3.39 -12.57 4.14
N ARG A 60 -4.06 -13.52 4.79
CA ARG A 60 -5.42 -13.31 5.30
C ARG A 60 -5.45 -12.22 6.37
N GLU A 61 -4.37 -12.11 7.14
CA GLU A 61 -4.19 -11.11 8.19
C GLU A 61 -4.18 -9.70 7.59
N LEU A 62 -3.55 -9.50 6.42
CA LEU A 62 -3.57 -8.23 5.71
C LEU A 62 -5.00 -7.85 5.31
N ILE A 63 -5.76 -8.78 4.72
CA ILE A 63 -7.16 -8.54 4.35
C ILE A 63 -7.99 -8.16 5.58
N ALA A 64 -7.82 -8.89 6.70
CA ALA A 64 -8.54 -8.60 7.93
C ALA A 64 -8.20 -7.21 8.49
N GLN A 65 -6.93 -6.80 8.44
CA GLN A 65 -6.51 -5.44 8.84
C GLN A 65 -7.14 -4.36 7.95
N ILE A 66 -7.14 -4.56 6.64
CA ILE A 66 -7.74 -3.62 5.68
C ILE A 66 -9.24 -3.45 5.95
N VAL A 67 -9.97 -4.56 6.04
CA VAL A 67 -11.42 -4.54 6.26
C VAL A 67 -11.79 -3.97 7.63
N ARG A 68 -10.93 -4.13 8.65
CA ARG A 68 -11.15 -3.51 9.98
C ARG A 68 -10.89 -2.00 9.98
N ARG A 69 -9.95 -1.49 9.19
CA ARG A 69 -9.66 -0.04 9.10
C ARG A 69 -10.74 0.75 8.36
N ALA A 70 -11.53 0.06 7.53
CA ALA A 70 -12.61 0.65 6.74
C ALA A 70 -14.00 0.55 7.40
N GLN A 71 -14.07 -0.03 8.60
CA GLN A 71 -15.22 0.00 9.51
C GLN A 71 -15.02 1.10 10.55
#